data_AF-A0A926W717-F1
#
_entry.id   AF-A0A926W717-F1
#
_cell.length_a   1.000
_cell.length_b   1.000
_cell.length_c   1.000
_cell.angle_alpha   90.00
_cell.angle_beta   90.00
_cell.angle_gamma   90.00
#
_symmetry.space_group_name_H-M   'P 1'
#
loop_
_entity.id
_entity.type
_entity.pdbx_description
1 polymer ?
#
loop_
_entity_poly.entity_id
_entity_poly.type
_entity_poly.pdbx_seq_one_letter_code
_entity_poly.pdbx_strand_id
1 'polypeptide(L)' 'MFWELCIQYANGSEQVLKVFKDLEAALNCVDRIYAEGYPMHIAYMVRPACSA' A
#
# COMPACT_ATOMS: atom_id res chain seq x y z
N MET A 1 6.67 4.59 14.31
CA MET A 1 5.58 3.69 13.87
C MET A 1 5.76 3.53 12.38
N PHE A 2 5.95 2.32 11.88
CA PHE A 2 6.15 2.10 10.45
C PHE A 2 4.79 1.85 9.78
N TRP A 3 4.70 2.15 8.50
CA TRP A 3 3.49 2.02 7.69
C TRP A 3 3.80 1.12 6.51
N GLU A 4 3.08 0.03 6.36
CA GLU A 4 3.24 -0.89 5.26
C GLU A 4 2.21 -0.57 4.18
N LEU A 5 2.69 -0.40 2.96
CA LEU A 5 1.87 -0.40 1.77
C LEU A 5 1.71 -1.84 1.31
N CYS A 6 0.50 -2.37 1.48
CA CYS A 6 0.09 -3.68 1.03
C CYS A 6 -0.73 -3.56 -0.24
N ILE A 7 -0.56 -4.55 -1.11
CA ILE A 7 -1.39 -4.77 -2.28
C ILE A 7 -2.25 -6.01 -2.01
N GLN A 8 -3.55 -5.86 -2.16
CA GLN A 8 -4.52 -6.96 -2.12
C GLN A 8 -4.95 -7.25 -3.56
N TYR A 9 -4.60 -8.44 -4.02
CA TYR A 9 -4.97 -8.94 -5.33
C TYR A 9 -6.38 -9.57 -5.27
N ALA A 10 -7.12 -9.52 -6.38
CA ALA A 10 -8.44 -10.14 -6.47
C ALA A 10 -8.47 -11.66 -6.20
N ASN A 11 -7.31 -12.33 -6.21
CA ASN A 11 -7.17 -13.74 -5.85
C ASN A 11 -7.10 -13.98 -4.32
N GLY A 12 -7.26 -12.94 -3.50
CA GLY A 12 -7.18 -13.01 -2.03
C GLY A 12 -5.76 -13.03 -1.48
N SER A 13 -4.74 -12.89 -2.32
CA SER A 13 -3.35 -12.75 -1.87
C SER A 13 -3.05 -11.32 -1.48
N GLU A 14 -2.31 -11.16 -0.39
CA GLU A 14 -1.78 -9.87 0.05
C GLU A 14 -0.26 -9.89 -0.03
N GLN A 15 0.33 -8.81 -0.52
CA GLN A 15 1.77 -8.65 -0.58
C GLN A 15 2.17 -7.28 -0.03
N VAL A 16 3.23 -7.22 0.78
CA VAL A 16 3.82 -5.95 1.19
C VAL A 16 4.71 -5.46 0.06
N LEU A 17 4.42 -4.28 -0.48
CA LEU A 17 5.24 -3.65 -1.53
C LEU A 17 6.37 -2.84 -0.93
N LYS A 18 6.04 -2.01 0.06
CA LYS A 18 6.97 -1.06 0.68
C LYS A 18 6.59 -0.78 2.11
N VAL A 19 7.61 -0.43 2.89
CA VAL A 19 7.45 0.08 4.24
C VAL A 19 7.92 1.52 4.28
N PHE A 20 7.11 2.36 4.89
CA PHE A 20 7.33 3.79 5.05
C PHE A 20 7.45 4.10 6.54
N LYS A 21 8.20 5.14 6.86
CA LYS A 21 8.28 5.66 8.24
C LYS A 21 7.19 6.70 8.52
N ASP A 22 6.64 7.30 7.47
CA ASP A 22 5.67 8.39 7.51
C ASP A 22 4.39 8.01 6.77
N LEU A 23 3.24 8.32 7.38
CA LEU A 23 1.91 8.02 6.82
C LEU A 23 1.66 8.81 5.52
N GLU A 24 1.99 10.10 5.52
CA GLU A 24 1.82 10.94 4.32
C GLU A 24 2.62 10.43 3.14
N ALA A 25 3.84 9.94 3.37
CA ALA A 25 4.66 9.36 2.31
C ALA A 25 4.02 8.07 1.75
N ALA A 26 3.42 7.25 2.60
CA ALA A 26 2.70 6.05 2.18
C ALA A 26 1.46 6.40 1.34
N LEU A 27 0.64 7.37 1.81
CA LEU A 27 -0.56 7.83 1.10
C LEU A 27 -0.22 8.48 -0.25
N ASN A 28 0.77 9.37 -0.28
CA ASN A 28 1.22 10.00 -1.53
C ASN A 28 1.76 8.97 -2.54
N CYS A 29 2.41 7.91 -2.06
CA CYS A 29 2.81 6.80 -2.93
C CYS A 29 1.59 6.09 -3.54
N VAL A 30 0.52 5.87 -2.76
CA VAL A 30 -0.74 5.28 -3.26
C VAL A 30 -1.40 6.19 -4.29
N ASP A 31 -1.51 7.49 -4.01
CA ASP A 31 -2.08 8.46 -4.94
C ASP A 31 -1.31 8.50 -6.27
N ARG A 32 0.02 8.48 -6.23
CA ARG A 32 0.85 8.39 -7.43
C ARG A 32 0.60 7.12 -8.22
N ILE A 33 0.45 5.99 -7.54
CA ILE A 33 0.13 4.71 -8.20
C ILE A 33 -1.24 4.79 -8.89
N TYR A 34 -2.24 5.36 -8.24
CA TYR A 34 -3.55 5.59 -8.86
C TYR A 34 -3.48 6.57 -10.04
N ALA A 35 -2.64 7.61 -9.96
CA ALA A 35 -2.46 8.60 -11.02
C ALA A 35 -1.75 8.06 -12.28
N GLU A 36 -0.88 7.04 -12.13
CA GLU A 36 -0.15 6.44 -13.27
C GLU A 36 -0.99 5.50 -14.15
N GLY A 37 -2.29 5.31 -13.83
CA GLY A 37 -3.22 4.56 -14.68
C GLY A 37 -3.32 3.07 -14.32
N TYR A 38 -3.46 2.78 -13.02
CA TYR A 38 -3.35 1.42 -12.51
C TYR A 38 -4.51 0.48 -12.91
N PRO A 39 -4.24 -0.82 -13.14
CA PRO A 39 -5.29 -1.82 -13.36
C PRO A 39 -6.25 -1.89 -12.17
N MET A 40 -7.54 -1.69 -12.46
CA MET A 40 -8.68 -1.63 -11.53
C MET A 40 -8.92 -2.90 -10.68
N HIS A 41 -8.09 -3.93 -10.82
CA HIS A 41 -8.24 -5.25 -10.17
C HIS A 41 -7.42 -5.41 -8.88
N ILE A 42 -6.84 -4.32 -8.40
CA ILE A 42 -5.86 -4.31 -7.33
C ILE A 42 -6.25 -3.26 -6.30
N ALA A 43 -6.33 -3.65 -5.03
CA ALA A 43 -6.60 -2.74 -3.93
C ALA A 43 -5.32 -2.43 -3.15
N TYR A 44 -5.01 -1.15 -3.00
CA TYR A 44 -3.90 -0.67 -2.17
C TYR A 44 -4.39 -0.35 -0.76
N MET A 45 -3.74 -0.93 0.24
CA MET A 45 -4.00 -0.64 1.65
C MET A 45 -2.73 -0.18 2.34
N VAL A 46 -2.86 0.88 3.14
CA VAL A 46 -1.81 1.32 4.06
C VAL A 46 -2.21 0.87 5.45
N ARG A 47 -1.37 0.04 6.09
CA ARG A 47 -1.59 -0.44 7.46
C ARG A 47 -0.41 -0.09 8.36
N PRO A 48 -0.63 0.18 9.65
CA PRO A 48 0.47 0.34 10.58
C PRO A 48 1.20 -1.00 10.73
N ALA A 49 2.52 -1.00 10.50
CA ALA A 49 3.40 -2.10 10.86
C ALA A 49 3.49 -2.11 12.39
N CYS A 50 2.61 -2.89 13.02
CA CYS A 50 2.77 -3.23 14.42
C CYS A 50 3.87 -4.30 14.46
N SER A 51 5.10 -3.87 14.74
CA SER A 51 6.17 -4.78 15.13
C SER A 51 5.70 -5.53 16.38
N ALA A 52 5.27 -6.77 16.20
CA ALA A 52 5.03 -7.75 17.25
C ALA A 52 6.36 -8.24 17.85
#